data_AF-A0A9E2UCA9-F1
#
_entry.id   AF-A0A9E2UCA9-F1
#
_cell.length_a   1.000
_cell.length_b   1.000
_cell.length_c   1.000
_cell.angle_alpha   90.00
_cell.angle_beta   90.00
_cell.angle_gamma   90.00
#
_symmetry.space_group_name_H-M   'P 1'
#
loop_
_entity.id
_entity.type
_entity.pdbx_description
1 polymer ?
#
loop_
_entity_poly.entity_id
_entity_poly.type
_entity_poly.pdbx_seq_one_letter_code
_entity_poly.pdbx_strand_id
1 'polypeptide(L)'
;MIQLAIDLPRSTALGRSDFMVSGSNIAAVERIDRWPEWSSAVLMLHGPPGSGKTHLAHLWQERASALIIAGGTLTEAALPHLLDKVPPRVAIDDADRAPEHALLHLYNSCVEHRGSLLITAYQPVGSWRVGLDDLRSRLRASPVIEIGAPDDALLGAVLIKHFADRQLRVEPEVIAYLLKRIDRSFAAAAKIAAHLDGAALSNGGPVTIPLARKVLADFGCQFLSPRSDSAVT
;
A
#
# COMPACT_ATOMS: atom_id res chain seq x y z
N MET A 1 36.07 -23.49 2.03
CA MET A 1 34.64 -23.61 2.36
C MET A 1 33.95 -22.34 1.85
N ILE A 2 33.05 -22.46 0.89
CA ILE A 2 32.29 -21.33 0.34
C ILE A 2 30.90 -21.38 0.98
N GLN A 3 30.59 -20.39 1.81
CA GLN A 3 29.26 -20.24 2.37
C GLN A 3 28.38 -19.52 1.34
N LEU A 4 27.40 -20.22 0.77
CA LEU A 4 26.37 -19.59 -0.04
C LEU A 4 25.50 -18.71 0.88
N ALA A 5 25.50 -17.40 0.62
CA ALA A 5 24.48 -16.51 1.15
C ALA A 5 23.16 -16.87 0.47
N ILE A 6 22.27 -17.52 1.22
CA ILE A 6 20.88 -17.71 0.83
C ILE A 6 20.18 -16.36 0.93
N ASP A 7 19.90 -15.74 -0.22
CA ASP A 7 19.08 -14.54 -0.31
C ASP A 7 17.60 -14.99 -0.31
N LEU A 8 17.04 -15.18 0.89
CA LEU A 8 15.63 -15.50 1.05
C LEU A 8 14.80 -14.26 0.66
N PRO A 9 13.85 -14.36 -0.29
CA PRO A 9 12.93 -13.27 -0.54
C PRO A 9 12.16 -13.00 0.76
N ARG A 10 12.29 -11.78 1.29
CA ARG A 10 11.52 -11.33 2.46
C ARG A 10 10.05 -11.29 2.04
N SER A 11 9.27 -12.32 2.38
CA SER A 11 7.82 -12.25 2.25
C SER A 11 7.33 -11.11 3.14
N THR A 12 6.70 -10.09 2.55
CA THR A 12 6.06 -9.05 3.31
C THR A 12 4.89 -9.68 4.06
N ALA A 13 5.00 -9.76 5.39
CA ALA A 13 3.89 -10.21 6.22
C ALA A 13 2.77 -9.15 6.16
N LEU A 14 1.64 -9.51 5.55
CA LEU A 14 0.48 -8.65 5.35
C LEU A 14 -0.70 -9.01 6.29
N GLY A 15 -0.40 -9.68 7.41
CA GLY A 15 -1.39 -10.05 8.41
C GLY A 15 -1.74 -8.91 9.37
N ARG A 16 -2.74 -9.15 10.23
CA ARG A 16 -3.23 -8.16 11.21
C ARG A 16 -2.19 -7.73 12.25
N SER A 17 -1.29 -8.63 12.65
CA SER A 17 -0.16 -8.33 13.54
C SER A 17 0.83 -7.34 12.95
N ASP A 18 0.87 -7.22 11.62
CA ASP A 18 1.82 -6.41 10.89
C ASP A 18 1.24 -5.06 10.44
N PHE A 19 -0.07 -4.86 10.61
CA PHE A 19 -0.74 -3.62 10.25
C PHE A 19 -0.74 -2.63 11.41
N MET A 20 -0.13 -1.47 11.18
CA MET A 20 -0.09 -0.39 12.17
C MET A 20 -1.24 0.59 11.91
N VAL A 21 -2.01 0.88 12.96
CA VAL A 21 -3.17 1.78 12.91
C VAL A 21 -2.77 3.15 13.44
N SER A 22 -3.16 4.20 12.72
CA SER A 22 -2.98 5.59 13.14
C SER A 22 -4.13 6.47 12.65
N GLY A 23 -4.07 7.78 12.92
CA GLY A 23 -5.10 8.71 12.47
C GLY A 23 -5.31 8.70 10.95
N SER A 24 -4.28 8.39 10.16
CA SER A 24 -4.35 8.40 8.69
C SER A 24 -5.12 7.22 8.08
N ASN A 25 -5.32 6.12 8.82
CA ASN A 25 -5.95 4.90 8.31
C ASN A 25 -7.04 4.29 9.22
N ILE A 26 -7.26 4.83 10.41
CA ILE A 26 -8.22 4.28 11.39
C ILE A 26 -9.63 4.12 10.83
N ALA A 27 -10.13 5.11 10.08
CA ALA A 27 -11.47 5.04 9.48
C ALA A 27 -11.62 3.87 8.50
N ALA A 28 -10.55 3.56 7.75
CA ALA A 28 -10.54 2.43 6.82
C ALA A 28 -10.49 1.11 7.58
N VAL A 29 -9.63 1.00 8.61
CA VAL A 29 -9.52 -0.19 9.46
C VAL A 29 -10.85 -0.51 10.14
N GLU A 30 -11.46 0.48 10.79
CA GLU A 30 -12.76 0.32 11.44
C GLU A 30 -13.82 -0.16 10.46
N ARG A 31 -13.80 0.36 9.22
CA ARG A 31 -14.75 -0.09 8.21
C ARG A 31 -14.49 -1.53 7.77
N ILE A 32 -13.24 -1.92 7.52
CA ILE A 32 -12.89 -3.32 7.21
C ILE A 32 -13.34 -4.26 8.33
N ASP A 33 -13.13 -3.86 9.59
CA ASP A 33 -13.48 -4.64 10.77
C ASP A 33 -14.99 -4.81 10.97
N ARG A 34 -15.78 -3.81 10.56
CA ARG A 34 -17.25 -3.90 10.61
C ARG A 34 -17.84 -4.85 9.58
N TRP A 35 -17.08 -5.40 8.63
CA TRP A 35 -17.62 -6.43 7.75
C TRP A 35 -18.10 -7.65 8.59
N PRO A 36 -19.31 -8.21 8.33
CA PRO A 36 -20.18 -8.01 7.17
C PRO A 36 -21.26 -6.90 7.27
N GLU A 37 -21.21 -6.03 8.28
CA GLU A 37 -22.20 -4.98 8.56
C GLU A 37 -22.02 -3.71 7.70
N TRP A 38 -21.47 -3.84 6.49
CA TRP A 38 -21.33 -2.70 5.60
C TRP A 38 -22.70 -2.19 5.15
N SER A 39 -22.83 -0.87 5.03
CA SER A 39 -24.05 -0.20 4.56
C SER A 39 -24.32 -0.40 3.06
N SER A 40 -23.37 -0.96 2.33
CA SER A 40 -23.43 -1.27 0.90
C SER A 40 -22.63 -2.54 0.63
N ALA A 41 -22.97 -3.24 -0.45
CA ALA A 41 -22.15 -4.34 -0.97
C ALA A 41 -20.74 -3.88 -1.37
N VAL A 42 -20.57 -2.60 -1.70
CA VAL A 42 -19.32 -2.06 -2.24
C VAL A 42 -18.71 -1.08 -1.24
N LEU A 43 -17.42 -1.21 -0.98
CA LEU A 43 -16.61 -0.26 -0.23
C LEU A 43 -15.41 0.16 -1.08
N MET A 44 -15.17 1.48 -1.16
CA MET A 44 -14.04 2.04 -1.88
C MET A 44 -13.02 2.65 -0.93
N LEU A 45 -11.74 2.35 -1.17
CA LEU A 45 -10.60 2.95 -0.49
C LEU A 45 -9.74 3.69 -1.52
N HIS A 46 -9.38 4.95 -1.26
CA HIS A 46 -8.35 5.61 -2.05
C HIS A 46 -7.31 6.31 -1.19
N GLY A 47 -6.15 6.56 -1.75
CA GLY A 47 -5.06 7.24 -1.05
C GLY A 47 -3.74 7.14 -1.81
N PRO A 48 -2.71 7.88 -1.40
CA PRO A 48 -1.43 7.92 -2.10
C PRO A 48 -0.74 6.54 -2.12
N PRO A 49 0.27 6.35 -3.00
CA PRO A 49 1.12 5.17 -2.97
C PRO A 49 1.71 4.93 -1.58
N GLY A 50 1.67 3.68 -1.11
CA GLY A 50 2.17 3.34 0.22
C GLY A 50 1.29 3.85 1.37
N SER A 51 0.00 4.10 1.18
CA SER A 51 -0.94 4.39 2.28
C SER A 51 -1.49 3.14 3.00
N GLY A 52 -1.17 1.93 2.51
CA GLY A 52 -1.63 0.66 3.11
C GLY A 52 -2.90 0.06 2.49
N LYS A 53 -3.39 0.58 1.36
CA LYS A 53 -4.55 0.05 0.61
C LYS A 53 -4.49 -1.46 0.34
N THR A 54 -3.40 -1.93 -0.27
CA THR A 54 -3.18 -3.36 -0.56
C THR A 54 -3.19 -4.20 0.71
N HIS A 55 -2.55 -3.72 1.79
CA HIS A 55 -2.55 -4.43 3.08
C HIS A 55 -3.96 -4.50 3.67
N LEU A 56 -4.75 -3.43 3.62
CA LEU A 56 -6.17 -3.47 4.03
C LEU A 56 -6.99 -4.47 3.20
N ALA A 57 -6.72 -4.60 1.90
CA ALA A 57 -7.34 -5.63 1.07
C ALA A 57 -6.97 -7.05 1.53
N HIS A 58 -5.72 -7.29 1.92
CA HIS A 58 -5.28 -8.56 2.51
C HIS A 58 -5.92 -8.85 3.88
N LEU A 59 -6.01 -7.85 4.76
CA LEU A 59 -6.73 -8.01 6.04
C LEU A 59 -8.19 -8.40 5.82
N TRP A 60 -8.84 -7.78 4.84
CA TRP A 60 -10.21 -8.14 4.49
C TRP A 60 -10.30 -9.51 3.83
N GLN A 61 -9.34 -9.90 2.99
CA GLN A 61 -9.24 -11.26 2.45
C GLN A 61 -9.15 -12.31 3.56
N GLU A 62 -8.30 -12.11 4.57
CA GLU A 62 -8.20 -13.04 5.70
C GLU A 62 -9.54 -13.15 6.44
N ARG A 63 -10.19 -12.01 6.71
CA ARG A 63 -11.47 -11.95 7.44
C ARG A 63 -12.63 -12.55 6.67
N ALA A 64 -12.76 -12.19 5.40
CA ALA A 64 -13.90 -12.50 4.56
C ALA A 64 -13.64 -13.70 3.64
N SER A 65 -12.46 -14.32 3.67
CA SER A 65 -12.04 -15.33 2.67
C SER A 65 -12.24 -14.83 1.23
N ALA A 66 -11.98 -13.55 1.00
CA ALA A 66 -12.21 -12.89 -0.28
C ALA A 66 -11.09 -13.21 -1.29
N LEU A 67 -11.42 -13.15 -2.57
CA LEU A 67 -10.44 -13.20 -3.66
C LEU A 67 -9.86 -11.79 -3.88
N ILE A 68 -8.53 -11.68 -3.99
CA ILE A 68 -7.87 -10.41 -4.37
C ILE A 68 -7.41 -10.52 -5.82
N ILE A 69 -7.62 -9.45 -6.58
CA ILE A 69 -7.23 -9.34 -7.99
C ILE A 69 -6.61 -7.97 -8.20
N ALA A 70 -5.50 -7.91 -8.93
CA ALA A 70 -4.98 -6.64 -9.41
C ALA A 70 -5.88 -6.12 -10.53
N GLY A 71 -6.29 -4.85 -10.47
CA GLY A 71 -7.18 -4.21 -11.44
C GLY A 71 -6.69 -4.38 -12.87
N GLY A 72 -5.39 -4.19 -13.11
CA GLY A 72 -4.78 -4.39 -14.44
C GLY A 72 -4.81 -5.83 -14.97
N THR A 73 -5.13 -6.82 -14.14
CA THR A 73 -5.30 -8.23 -14.54
C THR A 73 -6.77 -8.65 -14.63
N LEU A 74 -7.71 -7.78 -14.26
CA LEU A 74 -9.13 -8.07 -14.36
C LEU A 74 -9.52 -8.23 -15.83
N THR A 75 -10.16 -9.35 -16.16
CA THR A 75 -10.67 -9.63 -17.49
C THR A 75 -12.08 -10.19 -17.39
N GLU A 76 -12.87 -10.04 -18.45
CA GLU A 76 -14.21 -10.62 -18.48
C GLU A 76 -14.18 -12.14 -18.41
N ALA A 77 -13.14 -12.77 -18.97
CA ALA A 77 -12.94 -14.21 -18.93
C ALA A 77 -12.67 -14.73 -17.50
N ALA A 78 -12.15 -13.89 -16.59
CA ALA A 78 -11.93 -14.27 -15.21
C ALA A 78 -13.23 -14.21 -14.37
N LEU A 79 -14.23 -13.41 -14.78
CA LEU A 79 -15.47 -13.16 -14.00
C LEU A 79 -16.18 -14.43 -13.52
N PRO A 80 -16.39 -15.48 -14.34
CA PRO A 80 -17.07 -16.68 -13.87
C PRO A 80 -16.42 -17.25 -12.60
N HIS A 81 -15.10 -17.36 -12.60
CA HIS A 81 -14.36 -17.90 -11.46
C HIS A 81 -14.47 -17.02 -10.19
N LEU A 82 -14.53 -15.70 -10.37
CA LEU A 82 -14.67 -14.75 -9.27
C LEU A 82 -16.06 -14.81 -8.63
N LEU A 83 -17.04 -15.21 -9.41
CA LEU A 83 -18.45 -15.29 -9.05
C LEU A 83 -18.89 -16.71 -8.67
N ASP A 84 -17.98 -17.70 -8.72
CA ASP A 84 -18.25 -19.11 -8.36
C ASP A 84 -18.79 -19.25 -6.93
N LYS A 85 -18.35 -18.38 -6.01
CA LYS A 85 -18.80 -18.38 -4.61
C LYS A 85 -19.94 -17.39 -4.42
N VAL A 86 -21.06 -17.87 -3.88
CA VAL A 86 -22.21 -17.02 -3.51
C VAL A 86 -22.35 -16.97 -1.99
N PRO A 87 -22.42 -15.77 -1.36
CA PRO A 87 -22.27 -14.45 -1.98
C PRO A 87 -20.79 -14.17 -2.39
N PRO A 88 -20.54 -13.49 -3.53
CA PRO A 88 -19.18 -13.22 -4.01
C PRO A 88 -18.48 -12.22 -3.12
N ARG A 89 -17.20 -12.47 -2.83
CA ARG A 89 -16.36 -11.64 -1.95
C ARG A 89 -15.06 -11.37 -2.69
N VAL A 90 -14.94 -10.19 -3.27
CA VAL A 90 -13.83 -9.84 -4.18
C VAL A 90 -13.24 -8.49 -3.78
N ALA A 91 -11.92 -8.41 -3.79
CA ALA A 91 -11.17 -7.17 -3.64
C ALA A 91 -10.40 -6.89 -4.92
N ILE A 92 -10.58 -5.70 -5.48
CA ILE A 92 -9.82 -5.22 -6.63
C ILE A 92 -8.80 -4.21 -6.14
N ASP A 93 -7.52 -4.56 -6.24
CA ASP A 93 -6.41 -3.67 -5.92
C ASP A 93 -6.03 -2.82 -7.14
N ASP A 94 -5.85 -1.52 -6.99
CA ASP A 94 -5.57 -0.58 -8.10
C ASP A 94 -6.65 -0.63 -9.21
N ALA A 95 -7.92 -0.55 -8.81
CA ALA A 95 -9.08 -0.64 -9.71
C ALA A 95 -9.19 0.50 -10.71
N ASP A 96 -8.49 1.62 -10.50
CA ASP A 96 -8.34 2.70 -11.48
C ASP A 96 -7.61 2.25 -12.76
N ARG A 97 -7.00 1.06 -12.74
CA ARG A 97 -6.36 0.41 -13.89
C ARG A 97 -7.18 -0.73 -14.49
N ALA A 98 -8.36 -1.02 -13.96
CA ALA A 98 -9.20 -2.12 -14.42
C ALA A 98 -9.97 -1.77 -15.70
N PRO A 99 -10.20 -2.74 -16.61
CA PRO A 99 -11.10 -2.54 -17.74
C PRO A 99 -12.52 -2.22 -17.27
N GLU A 100 -13.10 -1.14 -17.80
CA GLU A 100 -14.36 -0.59 -17.29
C GLU A 100 -15.54 -1.57 -17.38
N HIS A 101 -15.69 -2.28 -18.49
CA HIS A 101 -16.77 -3.27 -18.66
C HIS A 101 -16.67 -4.43 -17.67
N ALA A 102 -15.46 -4.96 -17.45
CA ALA A 102 -15.23 -6.03 -16.49
C ALA A 102 -15.50 -5.57 -15.04
N LEU A 103 -15.07 -4.35 -14.69
CA LEU A 103 -15.32 -3.77 -13.38
C LEU A 103 -16.81 -3.52 -13.13
N LEU A 104 -17.54 -3.02 -14.15
CA LEU A 104 -18.98 -2.81 -14.07
C LEU A 104 -19.75 -4.12 -13.89
N HIS A 105 -19.38 -5.16 -14.63
CA HIS A 105 -20.00 -6.48 -14.49
C HIS A 105 -19.77 -7.03 -13.08
N LEU A 106 -18.52 -7.01 -12.58
CA LEU A 106 -18.21 -7.46 -11.22
C LEU A 106 -19.00 -6.68 -10.15
N TYR A 107 -19.07 -5.35 -10.29
CA TYR A 107 -19.86 -4.50 -9.41
C TYR A 107 -21.32 -4.96 -9.36
N ASN A 108 -21.94 -5.13 -10.52
CA ASN A 108 -23.34 -5.52 -10.62
C ASN A 108 -23.59 -6.89 -10.01
N SER A 109 -22.76 -7.88 -10.32
CA SER A 109 -22.88 -9.23 -9.76
C SER A 109 -22.73 -9.23 -8.24
N CYS A 110 -21.79 -8.45 -7.67
CA CYS A 110 -21.66 -8.31 -6.23
C CYS A 110 -22.92 -7.69 -5.60
N VAL A 111 -23.51 -6.66 -6.21
CA VAL A 111 -24.76 -6.06 -5.70
C VAL A 111 -25.95 -7.02 -5.80
N GLU A 112 -26.14 -7.65 -6.96
CA GLU A 112 -27.25 -8.55 -7.24
C GLU A 112 -27.24 -9.79 -6.33
N HIS A 113 -26.06 -10.36 -6.08
CA HIS A 113 -25.91 -11.60 -5.32
C HIS A 113 -25.62 -11.35 -3.84
N ARG A 114 -25.87 -10.11 -3.35
CA ARG A 114 -25.62 -9.70 -1.96
C ARG A 114 -24.18 -10.02 -1.50
N GLY A 115 -23.25 -9.88 -2.45
CA GLY A 115 -21.81 -9.98 -2.28
C GLY A 115 -21.19 -8.81 -1.55
N SER A 116 -19.87 -8.86 -1.47
CA SER A 116 -19.04 -7.78 -0.96
C SER A 116 -17.90 -7.51 -1.94
N LEU A 117 -17.72 -6.25 -2.31
CA LEU A 117 -16.69 -5.78 -3.22
C LEU A 117 -15.87 -4.69 -2.52
N LEU A 118 -14.59 -4.95 -2.32
CA LEU A 118 -13.63 -3.95 -1.91
C LEU A 118 -12.89 -3.41 -3.13
N ILE A 119 -12.86 -2.10 -3.30
CA ILE A 119 -12.16 -1.45 -4.41
C ILE A 119 -11.08 -0.56 -3.83
N THR A 120 -9.83 -0.73 -4.24
CA THR A 120 -8.75 0.20 -3.91
C THR A 120 -8.35 1.01 -5.14
N ALA A 121 -7.90 2.25 -4.94
CA ALA A 121 -7.34 3.06 -6.00
C ALA A 121 -6.38 4.14 -5.49
N TYR A 122 -5.57 4.72 -6.37
CA TYR A 122 -4.68 5.83 -6.00
C TYR A 122 -5.42 7.16 -5.80
N GLN A 123 -6.44 7.41 -6.61
CA GLN A 123 -7.14 8.69 -6.69
C GLN A 123 -8.64 8.53 -6.40
N PRO A 124 -9.32 9.60 -5.96
CA PRO A 124 -10.78 9.58 -5.86
C PRO A 124 -11.42 9.34 -7.23
N VAL A 125 -12.62 8.74 -7.24
CA VAL A 125 -13.38 8.38 -8.46
C VAL A 125 -13.56 9.56 -9.41
N GLY A 126 -13.69 10.78 -8.89
CA GLY A 126 -13.82 11.99 -9.69
C GLY A 126 -12.64 12.25 -10.64
N SER A 127 -11.45 11.71 -10.33
CA SER A 127 -10.24 11.87 -11.13
C SER A 127 -10.00 10.70 -12.10
N TRP A 128 -10.82 9.65 -12.06
CA TRP A 128 -10.66 8.50 -12.95
C TRP A 128 -11.12 8.84 -14.37
N ARG A 129 -10.39 8.34 -15.36
CA ARG A 129 -10.79 8.44 -16.78
C ARG A 129 -11.75 7.30 -17.14
N VAL A 130 -12.96 7.35 -16.58
CA VAL A 130 -14.02 6.37 -16.87
C VAL A 130 -14.87 6.87 -18.04
N GLY A 131 -14.93 6.14 -19.15
CA GLY A 131 -15.78 6.43 -20.31
C GLY A 131 -17.25 6.00 -20.12
N LEU A 132 -17.51 4.94 -19.34
CA LEU A 132 -18.85 4.43 -19.06
C LEU A 132 -19.56 5.23 -17.96
N ASP A 133 -20.62 5.96 -18.33
CA ASP A 133 -21.38 6.78 -17.38
C ASP A 133 -22.12 5.99 -16.29
N ASP A 134 -22.54 4.76 -16.58
CA ASP A 134 -23.18 3.87 -15.59
C ASP A 134 -22.17 3.46 -14.50
N LEU A 135 -20.98 3.00 -14.89
CA LEU A 135 -19.89 2.68 -13.96
C LEU A 135 -19.53 3.90 -13.12
N ARG A 136 -19.34 5.06 -13.77
CA ARG A 136 -19.01 6.31 -13.07
C ARG A 136 -20.06 6.67 -12.02
N SER A 137 -21.34 6.55 -12.35
CA SER A 137 -22.45 6.85 -11.43
C SER A 137 -22.46 5.90 -10.23
N ARG A 138 -22.24 4.61 -10.47
CA ARG A 138 -22.18 3.57 -9.42
C ARG A 138 -20.99 3.76 -8.47
N LEU A 139 -19.80 4.03 -9.01
CA LEU A 139 -18.62 4.31 -8.20
C LEU A 139 -18.81 5.57 -7.35
N ARG A 140 -19.47 6.62 -7.87
CA ARG A 140 -19.79 7.83 -7.11
C ARG A 140 -20.84 7.62 -6.00
N ALA A 141 -21.76 6.68 -6.19
CA ALA A 141 -22.76 6.33 -5.20
C ALA A 141 -22.24 5.39 -4.09
N SER A 142 -21.05 4.81 -4.29
CA SER A 142 -20.47 3.86 -3.35
C SER A 142 -19.84 4.56 -2.14
N PRO A 143 -19.95 4.00 -0.92
CA PRO A 143 -19.21 4.48 0.24
C PRO A 143 -17.71 4.51 -0.03
N VAL A 144 -17.09 5.67 0.19
CA VAL A 144 -15.67 5.91 -0.05
C VAL A 144 -14.97 6.34 1.23
N ILE A 145 -13.77 5.82 1.45
CA ILE A 145 -12.88 6.21 2.54
C ILE A 145 -11.54 6.63 1.95
N GLU A 146 -11.13 7.85 2.28
CA GLU A 146 -9.79 8.33 2.00
C GLU A 146 -8.83 7.85 3.09
N ILE A 147 -7.70 7.31 2.66
CA ILE A 147 -6.57 6.96 3.51
C ILE A 147 -5.50 8.01 3.24
N GLY A 148 -5.11 8.71 4.30
CA GLY A 148 -4.06 9.72 4.23
C GLY A 148 -2.68 9.11 3.95
N ALA A 149 -1.72 9.97 3.63
CA ALA A 149 -0.31 9.60 3.75
C ALA A 149 -0.01 9.20 5.21
N PRO A 150 0.98 8.31 5.45
CA PRO A 150 1.34 7.92 6.81
C PRO A 150 1.74 9.14 7.64
N ASP A 151 1.14 9.27 8.82
CA ASP A 151 1.53 10.26 9.81
C ASP A 151 2.86 9.91 10.49
N ASP A 152 3.42 10.84 11.24
CA ASP A 152 4.73 10.67 11.88
C ASP A 152 4.73 9.51 12.89
N ALA A 153 3.59 9.21 13.53
CA ALA A 153 3.48 8.09 14.46
C ALA A 153 3.58 6.74 13.73
N LEU A 154 2.83 6.61 12.63
CA LEU A 154 2.83 5.44 11.78
C LEU A 154 4.20 5.24 11.10
N LEU A 155 4.75 6.31 10.54
CA LEU A 155 6.06 6.28 9.89
C LEU A 155 7.19 5.96 10.88
N GLY A 156 7.11 6.49 12.10
CA GLY A 156 8.06 6.20 13.18
C GLY A 156 8.03 4.74 13.59
N ALA A 157 6.83 4.19 13.79
CA ALA A 157 6.67 2.77 14.11
C ALA A 157 7.19 1.85 12.99
N VAL A 158 6.94 2.21 11.73
CA VAL A 158 7.48 1.47 10.57
C VAL A 158 9.01 1.55 10.50
N LEU A 159 9.62 2.70 10.77
CA LEU A 159 11.08 2.83 10.85
C LEU A 159 11.64 1.92 11.95
N ILE A 160 11.05 1.94 13.15
CA ILE A 160 11.47 1.08 14.27
C ILE A 160 11.38 -0.40 13.86
N LYS A 161 10.27 -0.82 13.24
CA LYS A 161 10.11 -2.19 12.74
C LYS A 161 11.19 -2.54 11.71
N HIS A 162 11.43 -1.68 10.72
CA HIS A 162 12.44 -1.94 9.69
C HIS A 162 13.86 -2.05 10.24
N PHE A 163 14.20 -1.29 11.29
CA PHE A 163 15.49 -1.42 11.97
C PHE A 163 15.55 -2.70 12.82
N ALA A 164 14.48 -3.02 13.55
CA ALA A 164 14.39 -4.23 14.36
C ALA A 164 14.50 -5.51 13.50
N ASP A 165 13.83 -5.55 12.34
CA ASP A 165 13.90 -6.66 11.36
C ASP A 165 15.33 -6.87 10.83
N ARG A 166 16.17 -5.83 10.91
CA ARG A 166 17.60 -5.85 10.52
C ARG A 166 18.53 -5.99 11.72
N GLN A 167 17.98 -6.21 12.92
CA GLN A 167 18.72 -6.30 14.18
C GLN A 167 19.54 -5.03 14.51
N LEU A 168 19.14 -3.89 13.94
CA LEU A 168 19.77 -2.60 14.21
C LEU A 168 19.11 -1.93 15.42
N ARG A 169 19.93 -1.56 16.41
CA ARG A 169 19.50 -0.68 17.50
C ARG A 169 19.67 0.77 17.07
N VAL A 170 18.59 1.52 17.15
CA VAL A 170 18.54 2.93 16.74
C VAL A 170 17.94 3.74 17.88
N GLU A 171 18.65 4.79 18.29
CA GLU A 171 18.18 5.68 19.35
C GLU A 171 16.95 6.48 18.90
N PRO A 172 16.00 6.79 19.81
CA PRO A 172 14.77 7.53 19.47
C PRO A 172 15.04 8.88 18.79
N GLU A 173 16.14 9.55 19.14
CA GLU A 173 16.55 10.82 18.53
C GLU A 173 16.88 10.68 17.04
N VAL A 174 17.44 9.54 16.61
CA VAL A 174 17.71 9.27 15.20
C VAL A 174 16.40 9.07 14.44
N ILE A 175 15.43 8.37 15.03
CA ILE A 175 14.09 8.22 14.44
C ILE A 175 13.43 9.59 14.26
N ALA A 176 13.43 10.41 15.31
CA ALA A 176 12.88 11.77 15.26
C ALA A 176 13.61 12.65 14.22
N TYR A 177 14.91 12.47 14.05
CA TYR A 177 15.70 13.15 13.03
C TYR A 177 15.32 12.72 11.61
N LEU A 178 15.12 11.41 11.38
CA LEU A 178 14.73 10.86 10.08
C LEU A 178 13.33 11.32 9.68
N LEU A 179 12.36 11.26 10.60
CA LEU A 179 10.95 11.63 10.34
C LEU A 179 10.79 13.05 9.80
N LYS A 180 11.63 13.98 10.24
CA LYS A 180 11.61 15.38 9.78
C LYS A 180 12.19 15.59 8.38
N ARG A 181 12.83 14.57 7.79
CA ARG A 181 13.69 14.71 6.60
C ARG A 181 13.42 13.70 5.49
N ILE A 182 12.71 12.62 5.76
CA ILE A 182 12.30 11.66 4.74
C ILE A 182 10.93 12.05 4.17
N ASP A 183 10.66 11.61 2.95
CA ASP A 183 9.31 11.67 2.39
C ASP A 183 8.35 10.84 3.25
N ARG A 184 7.11 11.34 3.42
CA ARG A 184 6.05 10.67 4.18
C ARG A 184 5.47 9.48 3.41
N SER A 185 6.28 8.43 3.23
CA SER A 185 5.87 7.18 2.59
C SER A 185 6.61 5.98 3.19
N PHE A 186 5.94 4.82 3.21
CA PHE A 186 6.60 3.57 3.65
C PHE A 186 7.76 3.18 2.74
N ALA A 187 7.69 3.49 1.44
CA ALA A 187 8.79 3.24 0.51
C ALA A 187 10.05 4.02 0.90
N ALA A 188 9.91 5.29 1.28
CA ALA A 188 11.03 6.10 1.76
C ALA A 188 11.60 5.54 3.09
N ALA A 189 10.73 5.16 4.04
CA ALA A 189 11.14 4.54 5.29
C ALA A 189 11.91 3.21 5.09
N ALA A 190 11.42 2.34 4.21
CA ALA A 190 12.08 1.07 3.89
C ALA A 190 13.45 1.29 3.22
N LYS A 191 13.52 2.25 2.27
CA LYS A 191 14.76 2.59 1.57
C LYS A 191 15.79 3.19 2.53
N ILE A 192 15.41 4.16 3.37
CA ILE A 192 16.38 4.79 4.29
C ILE A 192 16.91 3.79 5.31
N ALA A 193 16.05 2.88 5.81
CA ALA A 193 16.47 1.82 6.71
C ALA A 193 17.49 0.88 6.05
N ALA A 194 17.28 0.50 4.79
CA ALA A 194 18.23 -0.33 4.03
C ALA A 194 19.57 0.37 3.77
N HIS A 195 19.57 1.67 3.47
CA HIS A 195 20.82 2.42 3.26
C HIS A 195 21.59 2.60 4.57
N LEU A 196 20.90 2.87 5.68
CA LEU A 196 21.53 2.98 7.00
C LEU A 196 22.13 1.66 7.46
N ASP A 197 21.46 0.54 7.18
CA ASP A 197 21.97 -0.81 7.44
C ASP A 197 23.30 -1.07 6.71
N GLY A 198 23.32 -0.86 5.38
CA GLY A 198 24.55 -1.00 4.59
C GLY A 198 25.68 -0.06 5.04
N ALA A 199 25.35 1.16 5.46
CA ALA A 199 26.33 2.11 5.96
C ALA A 199 26.83 1.78 7.38
N ALA A 200 25.98 1.21 8.24
CA ALA A 200 26.34 0.76 9.58
C ALA A 200 27.28 -0.46 9.51
N LEU A 201 27.00 -1.41 8.63
CA LEU A 201 27.88 -2.56 8.35
C LEU A 201 29.26 -2.11 7.85
N SER A 202 29.29 -1.15 6.93
CA SER A 202 30.54 -0.65 6.33
C SER A 202 31.40 0.15 7.33
N ASN A 203 30.77 0.87 8.26
CA ASN A 203 31.47 1.64 9.29
C ASN A 203 31.73 0.84 10.58
N GLY A 204 31.20 -0.39 10.70
CA GLY A 204 31.35 -1.25 11.87
C GLY A 204 30.74 -0.67 13.16
N GLY A 205 29.67 0.12 13.06
CA GLY A 205 29.17 0.90 14.20
C GLY A 205 27.65 1.11 14.22
N PRO A 206 27.11 1.64 15.33
CA PRO A 206 25.67 1.84 15.50
C PRO A 206 25.14 2.93 14.56
N VAL A 207 23.82 2.91 14.35
CA VAL A 207 23.14 3.97 13.59
C VAL A 207 23.06 5.23 14.46
N THR A 208 23.76 6.28 14.05
CA THR A 208 23.86 7.56 14.77
C THR A 208 23.35 8.72 13.91
N ILE A 209 23.07 9.89 14.52
CA ILE A 209 22.66 11.09 13.78
C ILE A 209 23.69 11.51 12.71
N PRO A 210 25.02 11.51 12.96
CA PRO A 210 26.01 11.80 11.93
C PRO A 210 25.93 10.84 10.73
N LEU A 211 25.74 9.53 11.00
CA LEU A 211 25.58 8.54 9.93
C LEU A 211 24.28 8.77 9.14
N ALA A 212 23.16 9.00 9.85
CA ALA A 212 21.88 9.32 9.25
C ALA A 212 21.95 10.58 8.37
N ARG A 213 22.68 11.61 8.81
CA ARG A 213 22.91 12.84 8.02
C ARG A 213 23.70 12.54 6.74
N LYS A 214 24.78 11.76 6.83
CA LYS A 214 25.59 11.37 5.67
C LYS A 214 24.72 10.61 4.66
N VAL A 215 24.02 9.58 5.12
CA VAL A 215 23.14 8.78 4.26
C VAL A 215 22.04 9.63 3.64
N LEU A 216 21.40 10.53 4.38
CA LEU A 216 20.36 11.41 3.82
C LEU A 216 20.91 12.38 2.75
N ALA A 217 22.15 12.85 2.89
CA ALA A 217 22.78 13.68 1.86
C ALA A 217 23.00 12.88 0.57
N ASP A 218 23.48 11.65 0.69
CA ASP A 218 23.67 10.73 -0.44
C ASP A 218 22.31 10.33 -1.06
N PHE A 219 21.29 10.14 -0.22
CA PHE A 219 19.92 9.79 -0.61
C PHE A 219 19.23 10.92 -1.38
N GLY A 220 19.40 12.17 -0.94
CA GLY A 220 18.87 13.36 -1.64
C GLY A 220 19.52 13.59 -3.00
N CYS A 221 20.81 13.28 -3.15
CA CYS A 221 21.51 13.39 -4.44
C CYS A 221 21.01 12.36 -5.48
N GLN A 222 20.53 11.18 -5.07
CA GLN A 222 20.01 10.16 -6.00
C GLN A 222 18.64 10.50 -6.60
N PHE A 223 17.87 11.40 -5.98
CA PHE A 223 16.57 11.86 -6.49
C PHE A 223 16.64 13.25 -7.18
N LEU A 224 17.78 13.94 -7.12
CA LEU A 224 18.02 15.24 -7.77
C LEU A 224 18.81 15.16 -9.09
N SER A 225 18.68 14.08 -9.86
CA SER A 225 19.11 14.07 -11.26
C SER A 225 17.99 14.53 -12.20
N PRO A 226 18.00 15.80 -12.64
CA PRO A 226 17.47 16.14 -13.96
C PRO A 226 18.57 16.77 -14.82
N ARG A 227 18.99 16.06 -15.87
CA ARG A 227 18.86 16.46 -17.29
C ARG A 227 19.77 15.60 -18.15
N SER A 228 19.13 14.96 -19.13
CA SER A 228 19.74 14.55 -20.38
C SER A 228 20.54 15.71 -20.98
N ASP A 229 21.86 15.66 -20.87
CA ASP A 229 22.74 16.28 -21.85
C ASP A 229 22.63 15.44 -23.13
N SER A 230 21.62 15.75 -23.93
CA SER A 230 21.65 15.44 -25.35
C SER A 230 22.32 16.62 -26.02
N ALA A 231 23.64 16.52 -26.13
CA ALA A 231 24.42 17.25 -27.11
C ALA A 231 23.79 16.99 -28.50
N VAL A 232 23.29 18.06 -29.12
CA VAL A 232 23.05 18.10 -30.56
C VAL A 232 24.23 18.87 -31.14
N THR A 233 25.13 18.13 -31.75
CA THR A 233 25.90 18.58 -32.91
C THR A 233 25.29 17.92 -34.12
#